data_AF-A0A4S2FXT8-F1
#
_entry.id   AF-A0A4S2FXT8-F1
#
_cell.length_a   1.000
_cell.length_b   1.000
_cell.length_c   1.000
_cell.angle_alpha   90.00
_cell.angle_beta   90.00
_cell.angle_gamma   90.00
#
_symmetry.space_group_name_H-M   'P 1'
#
loop_
_entity.id
_entity.type
_entity.pdbx_description
1 polymer ?
#
loop_
_entity_poly.entity_id
_entity_poly.type
_entity_poly.pdbx_seq_one_letter_code
_entity_poly.pdbx_strand_id
1 'polypeptide(L)'
;MGDFVIQNKTAAFMNIEYPNRVRIFEDCNRLMQSTTNFDTFQRRAAEALDFIKWTYEQKAAGMPVKMNMTESDAVDDFCRVFNKHAARIAGSIATAADTSRKAKNALPKLESIKAALKDADNKAECESAINALIFNLNIDTNGE
;
A
#
# COMPACT_ATOMS: atom_id res chain seq x y z
N MET A 1 -5.14 40.72 -16.60
CA MET A 1 -5.30 39.49 -17.41
C MET A 1 -4.64 38.27 -16.75
N GLY A 2 -3.47 38.40 -16.11
CA GLY A 2 -2.81 37.30 -15.38
C GLY A 2 -3.62 36.73 -14.20
N ASP A 3 -4.24 37.58 -13.38
CA ASP A 3 -4.99 37.13 -12.19
C ASP A 3 -6.24 36.29 -12.51
N PHE A 4 -6.94 36.63 -13.61
CA PHE A 4 -8.12 35.88 -14.06
C PHE A 4 -7.77 34.46 -14.54
N VAL A 5 -6.61 34.29 -15.17
CA VAL A 5 -6.12 32.97 -15.64
C VAL A 5 -5.68 32.11 -14.45
N ILE A 6 -5.04 32.71 -13.44
CA ILE A 6 -4.64 32.01 -12.21
C ILE A 6 -5.87 31.56 -11.42
N GLN A 7 -6.89 32.43 -11.26
CA GLN A 7 -8.14 32.08 -10.58
C GLN A 7 -8.88 30.93 -11.26
N ASN A 8 -8.97 30.92 -12.59
CA ASN A 8 -9.63 29.83 -13.34
C ASN A 8 -8.87 28.50 -13.23
N LYS A 9 -7.54 28.51 -13.22
CA LYS A 9 -6.73 27.29 -13.02
C LYS A 9 -6.92 26.71 -11.62
N THR A 10 -6.89 27.55 -10.59
CA THR A 10 -7.11 27.11 -9.20
C THR A 10 -8.53 26.58 -9.00
N ALA A 11 -9.53 27.20 -9.63
CA ALA A 11 -10.92 26.72 -9.58
C ALA A 11 -11.09 25.35 -10.25
N ALA A 12 -10.49 25.14 -11.45
CA ALA A 12 -10.52 23.85 -12.13
C ALA A 12 -9.82 22.74 -11.31
N PHE A 13 -8.67 23.07 -10.70
CA PHE A 13 -7.97 22.15 -9.81
C PHE A 13 -8.84 21.73 -8.61
N MET A 14 -9.39 22.70 -7.86
CA MET A 14 -10.12 22.43 -6.63
C MET A 14 -11.48 21.77 -6.85
N ASN A 15 -12.15 22.06 -7.97
CA ASN A 15 -13.52 21.57 -8.21
C ASN A 15 -13.57 20.31 -9.07
N ILE A 16 -12.48 19.96 -9.79
CA ILE A 16 -12.48 18.85 -10.74
C ILE A 16 -11.33 17.89 -10.47
N GLU A 17 -10.08 18.33 -10.63
CA GLU A 17 -8.93 17.42 -10.60
C GLU A 17 -8.71 16.83 -9.19
N TYR A 18 -8.63 17.70 -8.18
CA TYR A 18 -8.35 17.30 -6.82
C TYR A 18 -9.43 16.34 -6.26
N PRO A 19 -10.74 16.63 -6.36
CA PRO A 19 -11.79 15.70 -5.93
C PRO A 19 -11.74 14.35 -6.66
N ASN A 20 -11.46 14.34 -7.97
CA ASN A 20 -11.36 13.10 -8.73
C ASN A 20 -10.19 12.23 -8.27
N ARG A 21 -9.03 12.83 -8.02
CA ARG A 21 -7.86 12.11 -7.51
C ARG A 21 -8.07 11.63 -6.06
N VAL A 22 -8.74 12.41 -5.21
CA VAL A 22 -9.17 11.97 -3.87
C VAL A 22 -10.05 10.74 -3.96
N ARG A 23 -11.07 10.74 -4.83
CA ARG A 23 -11.95 9.58 -5.03
C ARG A 23 -11.16 8.33 -5.46
N ILE A 24 -10.21 8.48 -6.38
CA ILE A 24 -9.34 7.38 -6.81
C ILE A 24 -8.50 6.86 -5.64
N PHE A 25 -7.93 7.76 -4.84
CA PHE A 25 -7.15 7.42 -3.65
C PHE A 25 -7.99 6.65 -2.61
N GLU A 26 -9.21 7.10 -2.33
CA GLU A 26 -10.16 6.41 -1.45
C GLU A 26 -10.49 5.00 -1.96
N ASP A 27 -10.72 4.86 -3.26
CA ASP A 27 -10.94 3.56 -3.90
C ASP A 27 -9.71 2.64 -3.80
N CYS A 28 -8.50 3.17 -3.99
CA CYS A 28 -7.25 2.44 -3.80
C CYS A 28 -7.11 1.94 -2.35
N ASN A 29 -7.33 2.80 -1.36
CA ASN A 29 -7.26 2.44 0.06
C ASN A 29 -8.28 1.35 0.41
N ARG A 30 -9.53 1.48 -0.06
CA ARG A 30 -10.57 0.46 0.13
C ARG A 30 -10.18 -0.88 -0.46
N LEU A 31 -9.57 -0.89 -1.65
CA LEU A 31 -9.09 -2.11 -2.29
C LEU A 31 -7.89 -2.71 -1.53
N MET A 32 -6.96 -1.89 -1.06
CA MET A 32 -5.81 -2.35 -0.25
C MET A 32 -6.25 -3.05 1.03
N GLN A 33 -7.31 -2.55 1.68
CA GLN A 33 -7.86 -3.12 2.90
C GLN A 33 -8.55 -4.47 2.68
N SER A 34 -9.19 -4.68 1.51
CA SER A 34 -10.07 -5.82 1.27
C SER A 34 -9.45 -6.94 0.42
N THR A 35 -8.50 -6.63 -0.47
CA THR A 35 -7.92 -7.64 -1.37
C THR A 35 -7.08 -8.68 -0.63
N THR A 36 -7.06 -9.91 -1.13
CA THR A 36 -6.10 -10.96 -0.74
C THR A 36 -5.10 -11.28 -1.87
N ASN A 37 -5.27 -10.64 -3.04
CA ASN A 37 -4.33 -10.74 -4.15
C ASN A 37 -3.21 -9.69 -3.96
N PHE A 38 -1.97 -10.17 -3.81
CA PHE A 38 -0.83 -9.32 -3.50
C PHE A 38 -0.45 -8.38 -4.65
N ASP A 39 -0.51 -8.84 -5.90
CA ASP A 39 -0.18 -8.00 -7.07
C ASP A 39 -1.15 -6.81 -7.18
N THR A 40 -2.43 -7.08 -6.95
CA THR A 40 -3.47 -6.04 -6.90
C THR A 40 -3.21 -5.08 -5.75
N PHE A 41 -2.86 -5.59 -4.57
CA PHE A 41 -2.49 -4.76 -3.42
C PHE A 41 -1.30 -3.85 -3.74
N GLN A 42 -0.21 -4.40 -4.28
CA GLN A 42 0.99 -3.63 -4.62
C GLN A 42 0.71 -2.51 -5.62
N ARG A 43 -0.08 -2.80 -6.66
CA ARG A 43 -0.48 -1.77 -7.64
C ARG A 43 -1.28 -0.64 -7.02
N ARG A 44 -2.29 -0.97 -6.19
CA ARG A 44 -3.10 0.06 -5.51
C ARG A 44 -2.31 0.84 -4.47
N ALA A 45 -1.37 0.18 -3.80
CA ALA A 45 -0.45 0.84 -2.88
C ALA A 45 0.47 1.84 -3.61
N ALA A 46 0.98 1.48 -4.79
CA ALA A 46 1.77 2.41 -5.61
C ALA A 46 0.93 3.64 -6.02
N GLU A 47 -0.29 3.43 -6.52
CA GLU A 47 -1.21 4.52 -6.87
C GLU A 47 -1.54 5.42 -5.65
N ALA A 48 -1.68 4.82 -4.46
CA ALA A 48 -1.93 5.56 -3.23
C ALA A 48 -0.71 6.40 -2.80
N LEU A 49 0.50 5.85 -2.88
CA LEU A 49 1.74 6.58 -2.60
C LEU A 49 1.98 7.71 -3.60
N ASP A 50 1.69 7.47 -4.88
CA ASP A 50 1.79 8.48 -5.93
C ASP A 50 0.84 9.65 -5.66
N PHE A 51 -0.39 9.36 -5.18
CA PHE A 51 -1.31 10.41 -4.76
C PHE A 51 -0.75 11.22 -3.58
N ILE A 52 -0.20 10.57 -2.55
CA ILE A 52 0.42 11.27 -1.40
C ILE A 52 1.48 12.24 -1.89
N LYS A 53 2.47 11.77 -2.66
CA LYS A 53 3.54 12.61 -3.21
C LYS A 53 3.00 13.75 -4.06
N TRP A 54 2.08 13.43 -4.96
CA TRP A 54 1.41 14.43 -5.80
C TRP A 54 0.74 15.53 -4.95
N THR A 55 0.07 15.21 -3.85
CA THR A 55 -0.55 16.25 -3.00
C THR A 55 0.47 17.22 -2.39
N TYR A 56 1.66 16.73 -2.03
CA TYR A 56 2.75 17.57 -1.52
C TYR A 56 3.37 18.42 -2.63
N GLU A 57 3.54 17.86 -3.84
CA GLU A 57 3.98 18.62 -5.02
C GLU A 57 3.02 19.77 -5.35
N GLN A 58 1.70 19.51 -5.33
CA GLN A 58 0.71 20.56 -5.56
C GLN A 58 0.73 21.62 -4.46
N LYS A 59 0.92 21.21 -3.20
CA LYS A 59 1.07 22.16 -2.09
C LYS A 59 2.30 23.06 -2.28
N ALA A 60 3.43 22.49 -2.67
CA ALA A 60 4.67 23.22 -2.96
C ALA A 60 4.49 24.18 -4.15
N ALA A 61 3.67 23.81 -5.14
CA ALA A 61 3.29 24.67 -6.26
C ALA A 61 2.29 25.80 -5.90
N GLY A 62 1.92 25.94 -4.62
CA GLY A 62 1.03 26.99 -4.14
C GLY A 62 -0.46 26.67 -4.25
N MET A 63 -0.84 25.42 -4.57
CA MET A 63 -2.24 25.02 -4.57
C MET A 63 -2.81 25.03 -3.15
N PRO A 64 -4.11 25.37 -2.96
CA PRO A 64 -4.72 25.51 -1.64
C PRO A 64 -5.10 24.16 -1.00
N VAL A 65 -4.18 23.18 -1.06
CA VAL A 65 -4.29 21.88 -0.40
C VAL A 65 -3.96 22.04 1.09
N LYS A 66 -4.67 21.32 1.95
CA LYS A 66 -4.39 21.29 3.41
C LYS A 66 -3.71 19.97 3.75
N MET A 67 -2.50 20.05 4.32
CA MET A 67 -1.74 18.91 4.83
C MET A 67 -1.57 19.10 6.34
N ASN A 68 -1.76 18.02 7.10
CA ASN A 68 -1.66 18.01 8.57
C ASN A 68 -0.35 17.39 9.09
N MET A 69 0.50 16.90 8.19
CA MET A 69 1.80 16.29 8.50
C MET A 69 2.81 16.56 7.39
N THR A 70 4.08 16.27 7.63
CA THR A 70 5.12 16.40 6.60
C THR A 70 5.04 15.27 5.58
N GLU A 71 5.64 15.44 4.41
CA GLU A 71 5.70 14.37 3.40
C GLU A 71 6.40 13.12 3.95
N SER A 72 7.49 13.31 4.71
CA SER A 72 8.21 12.21 5.35
C SER A 72 7.29 11.42 6.28
N ASP A 73 6.57 12.11 7.17
CA ASP A 73 5.66 11.45 8.12
C ASP A 73 4.55 10.67 7.39
N ALA A 74 4.00 11.24 6.30
CA ALA A 74 2.97 10.59 5.50
C ALA A 74 3.49 9.34 4.77
N VAL A 75 4.72 9.38 4.26
CA VAL A 75 5.38 8.24 3.63
C VAL A 75 5.69 7.15 4.66
N ASP A 76 6.16 7.52 5.84
CA ASP A 76 6.42 6.58 6.93
C ASP A 76 5.12 5.90 7.41
N ASP A 77 4.03 6.66 7.57
CA ASP A 77 2.70 6.12 7.85
C ASP A 77 2.22 5.16 6.77
N PHE A 78 2.40 5.52 5.50
CA PHE A 78 2.09 4.64 4.39
C PHE A 78 2.88 3.33 4.46
N CYS A 79 4.19 3.40 4.73
CA CYS A 79 5.05 2.22 4.86
C CYS A 79 4.60 1.31 6.01
N ARG A 80 4.22 1.88 7.16
CA ARG A 80 3.64 1.13 8.28
C ARG A 80 2.37 0.39 7.88
N VAL A 81 1.43 1.09 7.24
CA VAL A 81 0.15 0.51 6.80
C VAL A 81 0.37 -0.56 5.72
N PHE A 82 1.29 -0.32 4.80
CA PHE A 82 1.67 -1.28 3.75
C PHE A 82 2.13 -2.60 4.36
N ASN A 83 3.07 -2.55 5.32
CA ASN A 83 3.62 -3.74 5.97
C ASN A 83 2.55 -4.57 6.69
N LYS A 84 1.63 -3.91 7.41
CA LYS A 84 0.50 -4.59 8.08
C LYS A 84 -0.40 -5.32 7.09
N HIS A 85 -0.71 -4.69 5.96
CA HIS A 85 -1.53 -5.34 4.94
C HIS A 85 -0.80 -6.44 4.18
N ALA A 86 0.50 -6.28 3.93
CA ALA A 86 1.33 -7.35 3.37
C ALA A 86 1.32 -8.59 4.27
N ALA A 87 1.49 -8.43 5.58
CA ALA A 87 1.40 -9.52 6.56
C ALA A 87 0.00 -10.16 6.61
N ARG A 88 -1.08 -9.36 6.56
CA ARG A 88 -2.47 -9.86 6.47
C ARG A 88 -2.69 -10.74 5.23
N ILE A 89 -2.21 -10.27 4.07
CA ILE A 89 -2.33 -11.00 2.80
C ILE A 89 -1.52 -12.30 2.86
N ALA A 90 -0.30 -12.25 3.37
CA ALA A 90 0.52 -13.44 3.61
C ALA A 90 -0.21 -14.46 4.50
N GLY A 91 -0.82 -14.03 5.60
CA GLY A 91 -1.65 -14.88 6.46
C GLY A 91 -2.80 -15.54 5.71
N SER A 92 -3.52 -14.77 4.88
CA SER A 92 -4.62 -15.30 4.06
C SER A 92 -4.16 -16.36 3.06
N ILE A 93 -2.99 -16.16 2.44
CA ILE A 93 -2.37 -17.12 1.51
C ILE A 93 -1.96 -18.39 2.24
N ALA A 94 -1.34 -18.27 3.41
CA ALA A 94 -0.92 -19.41 4.22
C ALA A 94 -2.11 -20.24 4.71
N THR A 95 -3.17 -19.59 5.21
CA THR A 95 -4.40 -20.30 5.63
C THR A 95 -5.07 -21.04 4.48
N ALA A 96 -5.03 -20.50 3.26
CA ALA A 96 -5.59 -21.16 2.08
C ALA A 96 -4.74 -22.34 1.57
N ALA A 97 -3.52 -22.52 2.09
CA ALA A 97 -2.56 -23.54 1.68
C ALA A 97 -2.72 -24.86 2.47
N ASP A 98 -3.95 -25.36 2.53
CA ASP A 98 -4.43 -26.54 3.29
C ASP A 98 -3.92 -27.91 2.80
N THR A 99 -3.03 -27.95 1.81
CA THR A 99 -2.50 -29.20 1.23
C THR A 99 -1.05 -28.99 0.86
N SER A 100 -0.24 -30.05 0.87
CA SER A 100 1.19 -29.99 0.54
C SER A 100 1.48 -29.37 -0.83
N ARG A 101 0.60 -29.61 -1.82
CA ARG A 101 0.70 -28.96 -3.14
C ARG A 101 0.47 -27.45 -3.06
N LYS A 102 -0.57 -27.00 -2.34
CA LYS A 102 -0.84 -25.56 -2.18
C LYS A 102 0.23 -24.88 -1.33
N ALA A 103 0.73 -25.54 -0.29
CA ALA A 103 1.83 -25.06 0.55
C ALA A 103 3.10 -24.81 -0.29
N LYS A 104 3.51 -25.77 -1.13
CA LYS A 104 4.64 -25.60 -2.07
C LYS A 104 4.46 -24.40 -3.01
N ASN A 105 3.24 -24.13 -3.48
CA ASN A 105 2.93 -22.98 -4.32
C ASN A 105 2.82 -21.65 -3.57
N ALA A 106 2.55 -21.69 -2.26
CA ALA A 106 2.40 -20.51 -1.40
C ALA A 106 3.77 -19.96 -0.98
N LEU A 107 4.74 -20.82 -0.67
CA LEU A 107 6.09 -20.44 -0.25
C LEU A 107 6.74 -19.33 -1.10
N PRO A 108 6.85 -19.44 -2.43
CA PRO A 108 7.47 -18.38 -3.24
C PRO A 108 6.67 -17.07 -3.20
N LYS A 109 5.35 -17.13 -3.02
CA LYS A 109 4.52 -15.92 -2.86
C LYS A 109 4.80 -15.24 -1.53
N LEU A 110 4.91 -16.01 -0.44
CA LEU A 110 5.23 -15.47 0.88
C LEU A 110 6.63 -14.82 0.90
N GLU A 111 7.61 -15.44 0.25
CA GLU A 111 8.94 -14.85 0.08
C GLU A 111 8.90 -13.54 -0.71
N SER A 112 8.12 -13.49 -1.80
CA SER A 112 7.92 -12.25 -2.55
C SER A 112 7.25 -11.15 -1.72
N ILE A 113 6.30 -11.50 -0.85
CA ILE A 113 5.63 -10.55 0.04
C ILE A 113 6.62 -10.02 1.08
N LYS A 114 7.42 -10.92 1.69
CA LYS A 114 8.46 -10.55 2.65
C LYS A 114 9.47 -9.58 2.04
N ALA A 115 9.96 -9.88 0.84
CA ALA A 115 10.93 -9.04 0.14
C ALA A 115 10.37 -7.65 -0.23
N ALA A 116 9.05 -7.51 -0.32
CA ALA A 116 8.39 -6.25 -0.66
C ALA A 116 8.11 -5.33 0.55
N LEU A 117 8.37 -5.80 1.78
CA LEU A 117 8.19 -4.99 2.99
C LEU A 117 8.99 -3.70 2.92
N LYS A 118 8.35 -2.61 3.35
CA LYS A 118 8.92 -1.26 3.35
C LYS A 118 9.70 -1.01 4.63
N ASP A 119 10.69 -0.14 4.54
CA ASP A 119 11.43 0.31 5.71
C ASP A 119 10.53 1.17 6.60
N ALA A 120 10.28 0.70 7.82
CA ALA A 120 9.43 1.31 8.83
C ALA A 120 9.67 0.60 10.17
N ASP A 121 9.27 1.23 11.28
CA ASP A 121 9.40 0.69 12.64
C ASP A 121 8.79 -0.71 12.83
N ASN A 122 7.73 -1.04 12.09
CA ASN A 122 7.01 -2.30 12.16
C ASN A 122 7.50 -3.37 11.16
N LYS A 123 8.55 -3.08 10.38
CA LYS A 123 9.07 -4.02 9.37
C LYS A 123 9.48 -5.33 9.99
N ALA A 124 10.28 -5.29 11.06
CA ALA A 124 10.79 -6.49 11.74
C ALA A 124 9.66 -7.37 12.31
N GLU A 125 8.62 -6.76 12.87
CA GLU A 125 7.43 -7.46 13.37
C GLU A 125 6.70 -8.18 12.22
N CYS A 126 6.43 -7.47 11.12
CA CYS A 126 5.74 -8.04 9.96
C CYS A 126 6.57 -9.13 9.27
N GLU A 127 7.89 -8.93 9.18
CA GLU A 127 8.82 -9.92 8.65
C GLU A 127 8.85 -11.20 9.49
N SER A 128 8.92 -11.05 10.83
CA SER A 128 8.85 -12.17 11.77
C SER A 128 7.55 -12.97 11.62
N ALA A 129 6.41 -12.28 11.50
CA ALA A 129 5.11 -12.91 11.27
C ALA A 129 5.09 -13.71 9.96
N ILE A 130 5.64 -13.18 8.86
CA ILE A 130 5.70 -13.89 7.58
C ILE A 130 6.68 -15.08 7.65
N ASN A 131 7.82 -14.93 8.31
CA ASN A 131 8.77 -16.03 8.51
C ASN A 131 8.16 -17.19 9.30
N ALA A 132 7.33 -16.92 10.31
CA ALA A 132 6.60 -17.96 11.02
C ALA A 132 5.64 -18.74 10.11
N LEU A 133 4.93 -18.05 9.20
CA LEU A 133 4.07 -18.69 8.19
C LEU A 133 4.87 -19.60 7.25
N ILE A 134 6.01 -19.11 6.75
CA ILE A 134 6.91 -19.86 5.87
C ILE A 134 7.44 -21.11 6.56
N PHE A 135 7.86 -20.98 7.82
CA PHE A 135 8.36 -22.10 8.62
C PHE A 135 7.29 -23.19 8.80
N ASN A 136 6.07 -22.81 9.18
CA ASN A 136 4.97 -23.76 9.38
C ASN A 136 4.64 -24.52 8.09
N LEU A 137 4.52 -23.81 6.96
CA LEU A 137 4.26 -24.47 5.68
C LEU A 137 5.40 -25.40 5.25
N ASN A 138 6.66 -25.07 5.56
CA ASN A 138 7.78 -25.96 5.27
C ASN A 138 7.72 -27.26 6.07
N ILE A 139 7.28 -27.22 7.33
CA ILE A 139 7.04 -28.44 8.13
C ILE A 139 5.99 -29.30 7.44
N ASP A 140 4.84 -28.70 7.08
CA ASP A 140 3.73 -29.42 6.46
C ASP A 140 4.14 -30.08 5.12
N THR A 141 5.03 -29.43 4.36
CA THR A 141 5.49 -29.99 3.06
C THR A 141 6.56 -31.08 3.15
N ASN A 142 7.27 -31.20 4.27
CA ASN A 142 8.37 -32.15 4.46
C ASN A 142 8.06 -33.25 5.50
N GLY A 143 6.93 -33.12 6.21
CA GLY A 143 6.46 -34.08 7.22
C GLY A 143 5.54 -35.18 6.68
N GLU A 144 5.25 -35.19 5.37
CA GLU A 144 4.57 -36.26 4.63
C GLU A 144 5.58 -37.12 3.85
#